data_AF-A0A371KDP1-F1
#
_entry.id   AF-A0A371KDP1-F1
#
_cell.length_a   1.000
_cell.length_b   1.000
_cell.length_c   1.000
_cell.angle_alpha   90.00
_cell.angle_beta   90.00
_cell.angle_gamma   90.00
#
_symmetry.space_group_name_H-M   'P 1'
#
loop_
_entity.id
_entity.type
_entity.pdbx_description
1 polymer ?
#
loop_
_entity_poly.entity_id
_entity_poly.type
_entity_poly.pdbx_seq_one_letter_code
_entity_poly.pdbx_strand_id
1 'polypeptide(L)'
;MRLSTALNEYKRTRHARFPEERRTVSGSFSGHGDRLVHVGEDGTLQDYSDSLSGLSGIDRSRLGVMLGDETRWFSDLETIRQHYYRETRLVETEYDAGSFTVHQYDLTLGRAHVTHVAMRGAVP
;
A
#
# COMPACT_ATOMS: atom_id res chain seq x y z
N MET A 1 21.65 -8.99 8.12
CA MET A 1 20.48 -9.71 8.66
C MET A 1 20.76 -10.09 10.11
N ARG A 2 19.91 -9.71 11.09
CA ARG A 2 20.11 -10.07 12.52
C ARG A 2 19.20 -11.25 12.88
N LEU A 3 19.66 -12.13 13.78
CA LEU A 3 18.91 -13.32 14.22
C LEU A 3 17.51 -12.98 14.76
N SER A 4 17.37 -11.83 15.42
CA SER A 4 16.09 -11.32 15.93
C SER A 4 15.08 -11.01 14.81
N THR A 5 15.56 -10.53 13.66
CA THR A 5 14.74 -10.22 12.49
C THR A 5 14.19 -11.49 11.86
N ALA A 6 15.06 -12.46 11.58
CA ALA A 6 14.67 -13.76 11.04
C ALA A 6 13.71 -14.53 11.97
N LEU A 7 13.91 -14.43 13.31
CA LEU A 7 13.01 -15.02 14.30
C LEU A 7 11.63 -14.35 14.33
N ASN A 8 11.57 -13.03 14.18
CA ASN A 8 10.30 -12.32 14.10
C ASN A 8 9.56 -12.62 12.81
N GLU A 9 10.28 -12.70 11.69
CA GLU A 9 9.77 -13.10 10.38
C GLU A 9 9.16 -14.51 10.47
N TYR A 10 9.94 -15.50 10.92
CA TYR A 10 9.46 -16.87 11.16
C TYR A 10 8.22 -16.93 12.08
N LYS A 11 8.23 -16.23 13.21
CA LYS A 11 7.09 -16.24 14.15
C LYS A 11 5.82 -15.67 13.53
N ARG A 12 5.93 -14.69 12.62
CA ARG A 12 4.80 -14.02 11.96
C ARG A 12 4.20 -14.86 10.83
N THR A 13 5.01 -15.68 10.14
CA THR A 13 4.59 -16.47 8.97
C THR A 13 4.48 -17.97 9.24
N ARG A 14 4.75 -18.45 10.46
CA ARG A 14 4.70 -19.89 10.82
C ARG A 14 3.38 -20.64 10.55
N HIS A 15 2.30 -19.91 10.27
CA HIS A 15 0.98 -20.48 9.95
C HIS A 15 0.50 -20.12 8.52
N ALA A 16 1.31 -19.42 7.73
CA ALA A 16 1.07 -19.14 6.32
C ALA A 16 1.81 -20.18 5.45
N ARG A 17 1.26 -20.53 4.28
CA ARG A 17 1.99 -21.32 3.28
C ARG A 17 3.20 -20.49 2.81
N PHE A 18 4.41 -20.99 3.08
CA PHE A 18 5.74 -20.47 2.76
C PHE A 18 6.00 -18.98 3.15
N PRO A 19 6.86 -18.73 4.16
CA PRO A 19 7.26 -17.38 4.59
C PRO A 19 7.80 -16.48 3.47
N GLU A 20 8.53 -17.05 2.51
CA GLU A 20 9.08 -16.32 1.36
C GLU A 20 8.05 -16.10 0.23
N GLU A 21 6.83 -16.64 0.36
CA GLU A 21 5.77 -16.58 -0.65
C GLU A 21 4.62 -15.66 -0.20
N ARG A 22 4.92 -14.50 0.41
CA ARG A 22 3.97 -13.38 0.31
C ARG A 22 4.08 -12.81 -1.08
N ARG A 23 3.35 -13.50 -1.94
CA ARG A 23 3.13 -13.24 -3.34
C ARG A 23 2.59 -11.81 -3.48
N THR A 24 3.49 -10.85 -3.68
CA THR A 24 3.20 -9.54 -4.26
C THR A 24 2.83 -9.75 -5.73
N VAL A 25 1.79 -10.55 -6.00
CA VAL A 25 1.40 -10.95 -7.37
C VAL A 25 0.79 -9.77 -8.11
N SER A 26 0.20 -8.85 -7.34
CA SER A 26 -0.45 -7.64 -7.81
C SER A 26 -0.05 -6.44 -6.94
N GLY A 27 -0.31 -5.25 -7.46
CA GLY A 27 0.13 -4.01 -6.85
C GLY A 27 1.48 -3.51 -7.36
N SER A 28 1.95 -2.41 -6.75
CA SER A 28 3.16 -1.68 -7.17
C SER A 28 4.00 -1.32 -5.96
N PHE A 29 5.25 -0.93 -6.20
CA PHE A 29 6.16 -0.53 -5.14
C PHE A 29 6.48 0.96 -5.23
N SER A 30 6.29 1.67 -4.12
CA SER A 30 6.81 3.01 -3.93
C SER A 30 8.13 2.91 -3.17
N GLY A 31 9.25 3.26 -3.81
CA GLY A 31 10.60 3.06 -3.24
C GLY A 31 11.54 4.23 -3.41
N HIS A 32 12.29 4.57 -2.35
CA HIS A 32 13.37 5.56 -2.40
C HIS A 32 14.42 5.28 -1.33
N GLY A 33 15.69 5.18 -1.74
CA GLY A 33 16.81 4.93 -0.82
C GLY A 33 16.68 3.59 -0.11
N ASP A 34 16.62 3.64 1.23
CA ASP A 34 16.48 2.48 2.11
C ASP A 34 15.01 2.15 2.46
N ARG A 35 14.05 2.85 1.85
CA ARG A 35 12.61 2.66 2.08
C ARG A 35 11.89 2.08 0.86
N LEU A 36 11.10 1.04 1.10
CA LEU A 36 10.33 0.32 0.09
C LEU A 36 8.95 -0.04 0.66
N VAL A 37 7.90 0.52 0.09
CA VAL A 37 6.52 0.27 0.50
C VAL A 37 5.77 -0.36 -0.66
N HIS A 38 5.12 -1.49 -0.38
CA HIS A 38 4.19 -2.12 -1.31
C HIS A 38 2.82 -1.44 -1.19
N VAL A 39 2.23 -1.14 -2.34
CA VAL A 39 0.90 -0.55 -2.50
C VAL A 39 0.03 -1.59 -3.20
N GLY A 40 -0.89 -2.19 -2.45
CA GLY A 40 -1.88 -3.11 -2.97
C GLY A 40 -2.90 -2.39 -3.86
N GLU A 41 -3.44 -3.11 -4.84
CA GLU A 41 -4.54 -2.59 -5.68
C GLU A 41 -5.77 -2.26 -4.82
N ASP A 42 -5.99 -2.97 -3.71
CA ASP A 42 -7.05 -2.75 -2.72
C ASP A 42 -6.80 -1.58 -1.74
N GLY A 43 -5.72 -0.82 -1.95
CA GLY A 43 -5.34 0.32 -1.13
C GLY A 43 -4.61 -0.05 0.16
N THR A 44 -4.25 -1.33 0.32
CA THR A 44 -3.39 -1.75 1.44
C THR A 44 -1.96 -1.25 1.27
N LEU A 45 -1.33 -0.93 2.39
CA LEU A 45 0.07 -0.54 2.45
C LEU A 45 0.84 -1.48 3.36
N GLN A 46 2.01 -1.93 2.89
CA GLN A 46 2.90 -2.79 3.66
C GLN A 46 4.37 -2.37 3.49
N ASP A 47 5.10 -2.30 4.60
CA ASP A 47 6.50 -1.92 4.62
C ASP A 47 7.43 -3.13 4.35
N TYR A 48 8.26 -3.01 3.31
CA TYR A 48 9.29 -3.97 2.91
C TYR A 48 10.71 -3.43 3.13
N SER A 49 10.86 -2.36 3.92
CA SER A 49 12.14 -1.67 4.14
C SER A 49 13.11 -2.43 5.07
N ASP A 50 12.65 -3.47 5.77
CA ASP A 50 13.47 -4.17 6.78
C ASP A 50 14.72 -4.80 6.16
N SER A 51 14.60 -5.44 4.99
CA SER A 51 15.74 -6.01 4.27
C SER A 51 16.75 -4.96 3.76
N LEU A 52 16.33 -3.69 3.64
CA LEU A 52 17.15 -2.59 3.12
C LEU A 52 17.77 -1.75 4.24
N SER A 53 17.05 -1.53 5.33
CA SER A 53 17.40 -0.57 6.39
C SER A 53 17.44 -1.17 7.80
N GLY A 54 16.91 -2.39 7.99
CA GLY A 54 16.65 -2.98 9.30
C GLY A 54 15.54 -2.29 10.09
N LEU A 55 14.76 -1.41 9.44
CA LEU A 55 13.60 -0.74 10.02
C LEU A 55 12.31 -1.23 9.35
N SER A 56 11.27 -1.35 10.14
CA SER A 56 9.90 -1.61 9.69
C SER A 56 8.95 -0.65 10.39
N GLY A 57 8.01 -0.06 9.65
CA GLY A 57 7.09 0.95 10.18
C GLY A 57 5.60 0.65 9.97
N ILE A 58 5.25 -0.08 8.91
CA ILE A 58 3.84 -0.36 8.58
C ILE A 58 3.68 -1.87 8.41
N ASP A 59 3.10 -2.54 9.43
CA ASP A 59 2.76 -3.96 9.34
C ASP A 59 1.57 -4.18 8.39
N ARG A 60 0.53 -3.35 8.54
CA ARG A 60 -0.62 -3.26 7.62
C ARG A 60 -1.39 -1.96 7.85
N SER A 61 -1.81 -1.31 6.78
CA SER A 61 -2.81 -0.23 6.81
C SER A 61 -4.01 -0.57 5.93
N ARG A 62 -5.20 -0.12 6.34
CA ARG A 62 -6.41 -0.10 5.51
C ARG A 62 -6.88 1.35 5.39
N LEU A 63 -7.25 1.76 4.19
CA LEU A 63 -7.67 3.12 3.89
C LEU A 63 -9.12 3.13 3.40
N GLY A 64 -9.81 4.24 3.67
CA GLY A 64 -11.19 4.47 3.28
C GLY A 64 -11.51 5.96 3.30
N VAL A 65 -12.58 6.33 2.61
CA VAL A 65 -13.15 7.68 2.65
C VAL A 65 -14.46 7.65 3.42
N MET A 66 -14.67 8.65 4.27
CA MET A 66 -15.89 8.81 5.05
C MET A 66 -16.82 9.80 4.34
N LEU A 67 -18.05 9.38 4.06
CA LEU A 67 -19.09 10.13 3.39
C LEU A 67 -20.32 10.17 4.30
N GLY A 68 -20.59 11.33 4.92
CA GLY A 68 -21.57 11.40 6.00
C GLY A 68 -21.19 10.43 7.13
N ASP A 69 -22.09 9.48 7.43
CA ASP A 69 -21.91 8.48 8.49
C ASP A 69 -21.40 7.11 7.96
N GLU A 70 -21.13 7.00 6.66
CA GLU A 70 -20.66 5.76 6.03
C GLU A 70 -19.16 5.86 5.70
N THR A 71 -18.40 4.80 6.00
CA THR A 71 -17.01 4.67 5.50
C THR A 71 -16.98 3.70 4.34
N ARG A 72 -16.54 4.18 3.17
CA ARG A 72 -16.24 3.33 2.02
C ARG A 72 -14.77 2.96 2.04
N TRP A 73 -14.49 1.71 2.36
CA TRP A 73 -13.13 1.18 2.36
C TRP A 73 -12.66 0.89 0.94
N PHE A 74 -11.39 1.20 0.64
CA PHE A 74 -10.86 0.99 -0.71
C PHE A 74 -10.86 -0.47 -1.13
N SER A 75 -10.70 -1.38 -0.17
CA SER A 75 -10.81 -2.83 -0.37
C SER A 75 -12.19 -3.29 -0.84
N ASP A 76 -13.21 -2.46 -0.67
CA ASP A 76 -14.60 -2.77 -0.99
C ASP A 76 -15.01 -2.08 -2.31
N LEU A 77 -14.11 -1.30 -2.91
CA LEU A 77 -14.29 -0.61 -4.19
C LEU A 77 -13.66 -1.41 -5.34
N GLU A 78 -14.21 -1.25 -6.55
CA GLU A 78 -13.60 -1.83 -7.75
C GLU A 78 -12.35 -1.02 -8.14
N THR A 79 -11.21 -1.69 -8.28
CA THR A 79 -9.99 -1.06 -8.79
C THR A 79 -10.08 -0.92 -10.31
N ILE A 80 -10.11 0.31 -10.81
CA ILE A 80 -10.13 0.61 -12.24
C ILE A 80 -8.76 0.32 -12.84
N ARG A 81 -7.70 0.84 -12.21
CA ARG A 81 -6.31 0.63 -12.63
C ARG A 81 -5.32 1.06 -11.56
N GLN A 82 -4.12 0.49 -11.62
CA GLN A 82 -2.95 0.97 -10.91
C GLN A 82 -1.78 1.20 -11.88
N HIS A 83 -1.06 2.29 -11.74
CA HIS A 83 0.08 2.59 -12.59
C HIS A 83 1.06 3.59 -11.94
N TYR A 84 2.28 3.65 -12.48
CA TYR A 84 3.22 4.71 -12.15
C TYR A 84 2.88 5.99 -12.90
N TYR A 85 2.73 7.10 -12.18
CA TYR A 85 2.40 8.39 -12.76
C TYR A 85 3.59 8.98 -13.52
N ARG A 86 3.45 9.20 -14.83
CA ARG A 86 4.42 9.90 -15.69
C ARG A 86 5.88 9.43 -15.54
N GLU A 87 6.11 8.13 -15.54
CA GLU A 87 7.46 7.52 -15.38
C GLU A 87 8.17 7.88 -14.07
N THR A 88 7.42 8.36 -13.07
CA THR A 88 7.94 8.60 -11.72
C THR A 88 7.72 7.38 -10.83
N ARG A 89 8.19 7.45 -9.57
CA ARG A 89 7.92 6.41 -8.55
C ARG A 89 6.60 6.64 -7.80
N LEU A 90 5.80 7.62 -8.23
CA LEU A 90 4.48 7.85 -7.68
C LEU A 90 3.54 6.76 -8.21
N VAL A 91 2.99 5.95 -7.31
CA VAL A 91 1.96 4.97 -7.65
C VAL A 91 0.61 5.67 -7.56
N GLU A 92 -0.19 5.60 -8.62
CA GLU A 92 -1.60 6.00 -8.62
C GLU A 92 -2.48 4.75 -8.72
N THR A 93 -3.38 4.57 -7.76
CA THR A 93 -4.45 3.57 -7.79
C THR A 93 -5.79 4.28 -7.90
N GLU A 94 -6.60 3.90 -8.87
CA GLU A 94 -7.91 4.49 -9.14
C GLU A 94 -9.02 3.48 -8.80
N TYR A 95 -10.03 3.95 -8.07
CA TYR A 95 -11.16 3.16 -7.63
C TYR A 95 -12.47 3.74 -8.17
N ASP A 96 -13.39 2.87 -8.57
CA ASP A 96 -14.76 3.22 -8.84
C ASP A 96 -15.57 3.23 -7.53
N ALA A 97 -16.20 4.37 -7.21
CA ALA A 97 -17.10 4.54 -6.09
C ALA A 97 -18.54 4.91 -6.54
N GLY A 98 -18.90 4.53 -7.77
CA GLY A 98 -20.21 4.76 -8.37
C GLY A 98 -20.33 6.14 -9.00
N SER A 99 -20.79 7.13 -8.23
CA SER A 99 -21.00 8.50 -8.75
C SER A 99 -19.73 9.34 -8.83
N PHE A 100 -18.63 8.85 -8.26
CA PHE A 100 -17.34 9.49 -8.21
C PHE A 100 -16.23 8.44 -8.21
N THR A 101 -14.99 8.86 -8.45
CA THR A 101 -13.79 8.03 -8.34
C THR A 101 -12.94 8.46 -7.16
N VAL A 102 -12.24 7.49 -6.57
CA VAL A 102 -11.19 7.74 -5.58
C VAL A 102 -9.84 7.51 -6.24
N HIS A 103 -8.92 8.45 -6.08
CA HIS A 103 -7.55 8.36 -6.55
C HIS A 103 -6.63 8.34 -5.32
N GLN A 104 -5.91 7.24 -5.14
CA GLN A 104 -4.87 7.10 -4.13
C GLN A 104 -3.50 7.28 -4.79
N TYR A 105 -2.67 8.12 -4.19
CA TYR A 105 -1.34 8.49 -4.65
C TYR A 105 -0.31 8.15 -3.57
N ASP A 106 0.63 7.27 -3.86
CA ASP A 106 1.64 6.81 -2.90
C ASP A 106 3.06 7.08 -3.38
N LEU A 107 3.80 7.84 -2.57
CA LEU A 107 5.16 8.25 -2.87
C LEU A 107 6.08 8.12 -1.66
N THR A 108 7.22 7.47 -1.87
CA THR A 108 8.31 7.44 -0.91
C THR A 108 9.29 8.57 -1.19
N LEU A 109 9.54 9.41 -0.19
CA LEU A 109 10.43 10.57 -0.23
C LEU A 109 11.44 10.49 0.91
N GLY A 110 12.71 10.23 0.60
CA GLY A 110 13.70 9.94 1.62
C GLY A 110 13.26 8.76 2.49
N ARG A 111 13.04 9.01 3.78
CA ARG A 111 12.56 7.99 4.74
C ARG A 111 11.07 8.04 5.02
N ALA A 112 10.32 8.92 4.37
CA ALA A 112 8.87 9.06 4.53
C ALA A 112 8.13 8.30 3.41
N HIS A 113 6.96 7.77 3.75
CA HIS A 113 5.95 7.35 2.78
C HIS A 113 4.75 8.28 2.95
N VAL A 114 4.31 8.89 1.85
CA VAL A 114 3.20 9.82 1.82
C VAL A 114 2.10 9.25 0.95
N THR A 115 0.90 9.18 1.52
CA THR A 115 -0.32 8.82 0.81
C THR A 115 -1.19 10.07 0.67
N HIS A 116 -1.61 10.38 -0.54
CA HIS A 116 -2.59 11.42 -0.84
C HIS A 116 -3.82 10.78 -1.47
N VAL A 117 -5.01 11.15 -0.98
CA VAL A 117 -6.29 10.67 -1.51
C VAL A 117 -7.06 11.85 -2.07
N ALA A 118 -7.53 11.72 -3.30
CA ALA A 118 -8.39 12.68 -3.96
C ALA A 118 -9.66 12.02 -4.47
N MET A 119 -10.80 12.71 -4.37
CA MET A 119 -12.08 12.25 -4.93
C MET A 119 -12.45 13.14 -6.11
N ARG A 120 -12.98 12.54 -7.20
CA ARG A 120 -13.34 13.26 -8.43
C ARG A 120 -14.71 12.81 -8.94
N GLY A 121 -15.51 13.75 -9.45
CA GLY A 121 -16.86 13.48 -9.94
C GLY A 121 -17.93 14.00 -8.97
N ALA A 122 -19.09 13.34 -8.95
CA ALA A 122 -20.21 13.73 -8.08
C ALA A 122 -20.03 13.12 -6.68
N VAL A 123 -19.12 13.72 -5.91
CA VAL A 123 -18.88 13.38 -4.50
C VAL A 123 -20.07 13.86 -3.65
N PRO A 124 -20.71 12.99 -2.85
CA PRO A 124 -21.82 13.35 -1.97
C PRO A 124 -21.45 14.31 -0.83
#